data_AF-A0A9R1CZQ7-F1
#
_entry.id   AF-A0A9R1CZQ7-F1
#
_cell.length_a   1.000
_cell.length_b   1.000
_cell.length_c   1.000
_cell.angle_alpha   90.00
_cell.angle_beta   90.00
_cell.angle_gamma   90.00
#
_symmetry.space_group_name_H-M   'P 1'
#
loop_
_entity.id
_entity.type
_entity.pdbx_description
1 polymer ?
#
loop_
_entity_poly.entity_id
_entity_poly.type
_entity_poly.pdbx_seq_one_letter_code
_entity_poly.pdbx_strand_id
1 'polypeptide(L)'
;MANEFIVAIELGSSKIRGIAGRKNLDGSINILAVVTEDSTQCIRKGVVYNIAKTGQCITNIINKLKAQLKREITQVYVGVGGQSIRSVRNVIVKDYPEETMITSEIINELMDANRSMSYPEQEILDAVVQEYKVDKQYQIDPVGIKALRLEGNFLNILWRKQFYDDLNTCFVKAGIAIAEFDLAPIALADSVLTDAEKRGGCVLVDLGADTTTVSVYYKNILRHLAVIPLGGNNITRDIASLQMEESDAEKMKLQYGSAYTDNSDIDGSLSYPIDGDRNVESRKFIEIVEARLDEIIENVWYQVPSDYSDKLLGGIVLTGGGSNMPNIKEAFRNHTHVEKIRIAKFVTPTITSNNKLINVHDGSMNTVLGLLVKGDMNCGGGTLNSTGDLFGNGQGGHEPADDPLRPQRPVTDKAGVVPTPADKQRKEEEMRRKHEEDLRIQREKEEEEARKIEEERKKNNPLRKLGRSFKDFWIKITEPEE
;
A
#
# COMPACT_ATOMS: atom_id res chain seq x y z
N MET A 1 -11.71 -19.15 3.21
CA MET A 1 -12.51 -18.06 2.57
C MET A 1 -13.34 -17.21 3.54
N ALA A 2 -14.33 -17.72 4.30
CA ALA A 2 -15.15 -16.85 5.20
C ALA A 2 -14.36 -16.17 6.35
N ASN A 3 -13.10 -16.59 6.53
CA ASN A 3 -12.19 -16.20 7.59
C ASN A 3 -10.90 -15.53 7.06
N GLU A 4 -10.90 -15.03 5.84
CA GLU A 4 -9.78 -14.22 5.35
C GLU A 4 -10.13 -12.73 5.39
N PHE A 5 -9.20 -11.94 5.90
CA PHE A 5 -9.26 -10.48 5.86
C PHE A 5 -7.83 -9.92 5.89
N ILE A 6 -7.69 -8.74 5.31
CA ILE A 6 -6.46 -7.94 5.29
C ILE A 6 -6.61 -6.88 6.37
N VAL A 7 -5.51 -6.54 7.05
CA VAL A 7 -5.43 -5.42 7.99
C VAL A 7 -4.34 -4.48 7.53
N ALA A 8 -4.66 -3.19 7.40
CA ALA A 8 -3.71 -2.14 7.08
C ALA A 8 -3.73 -1.05 8.17
N ILE A 9 -2.55 -0.52 8.48
CA ILE A 9 -2.37 0.58 9.42
C ILE A 9 -1.69 1.76 8.71
N GLU A 10 -2.36 2.91 8.72
CA GLU A 10 -1.82 4.19 8.27
C GLU A 10 -1.38 5.03 9.48
N LEU A 11 -0.16 5.56 9.42
CA LEU A 11 0.44 6.41 10.45
C LEU A 11 0.39 7.88 10.03
N GLY A 12 -0.78 8.52 10.18
CA GLY A 12 -0.93 9.95 9.95
C GLY A 12 -0.43 10.78 11.13
N SER A 13 -0.15 12.08 10.90
CA SER A 13 0.24 12.99 11.99
C SER A 13 -0.93 13.45 12.86
N SER A 14 -2.13 13.52 12.28
CA SER A 14 -3.35 13.81 13.04
C SER A 14 -3.94 12.54 13.67
N LYS A 15 -3.96 11.43 12.93
CA LYS A 15 -4.56 10.17 13.38
C LYS A 15 -3.78 8.97 12.88
N ILE A 16 -3.68 7.93 13.72
CA ILE A 16 -3.33 6.58 13.26
C ILE A 16 -4.62 5.82 13.00
N ARG A 17 -4.72 5.17 11.84
CA ARG A 17 -5.93 4.45 11.41
C ARG A 17 -5.60 3.00 11.12
N GLY A 18 -6.34 2.09 11.75
CA GLY A 18 -6.35 0.69 11.39
C GLY A 18 -7.64 0.35 10.65
N ILE A 19 -7.51 -0.33 9.51
CA ILE A 19 -8.65 -0.82 8.74
C ILE A 19 -8.53 -2.33 8.53
N ALA A 20 -9.66 -3.03 8.57
CA ALA A 20 -9.73 -4.43 8.18
C ALA A 20 -10.80 -4.62 7.11
N GLY A 21 -10.48 -5.37 6.07
CA GLY A 21 -11.37 -5.62 4.95
C GLY A 21 -11.19 -7.00 4.32
N ARG A 22 -12.23 -7.48 3.65
CA ARG A 22 -12.21 -8.72 2.87
C ARG A 22 -12.23 -8.39 1.39
N LYS A 23 -11.23 -8.88 0.66
CA LYS A 23 -11.16 -8.82 -0.79
C LYS A 23 -11.97 -9.98 -1.38
N ASN A 24 -12.92 -9.66 -2.25
CA ASN A 24 -13.72 -10.64 -2.98
C ASN A 24 -12.99 -11.06 -4.27
N LEU A 25 -13.45 -12.15 -4.89
CA LEU A 25 -12.88 -12.68 -6.12
C LEU A 25 -13.00 -11.73 -7.31
N ASP A 26 -13.98 -10.82 -7.29
CA ASP A 26 -14.17 -9.78 -8.31
C ASP A 26 -13.29 -8.54 -8.09
N GLY A 27 -12.44 -8.54 -7.06
CA GLY A 27 -11.59 -7.42 -6.69
C GLY A 27 -12.26 -6.35 -5.82
N SER A 28 -13.56 -6.44 -5.56
CA SER A 28 -14.25 -5.55 -4.61
C SER A 28 -13.81 -5.85 -3.17
N ILE A 29 -13.88 -4.83 -2.30
CA ILE A 29 -13.47 -4.97 -0.89
C ILE A 29 -14.63 -4.60 0.02
N ASN A 30 -14.96 -5.52 0.92
CA ASN A 30 -15.91 -5.27 1.99
C ASN A 30 -15.18 -4.88 3.29
N ILE A 31 -15.41 -3.67 3.78
CA ILE A 31 -14.81 -3.19 5.02
C ILE A 31 -15.51 -3.82 6.22
N LEU A 32 -14.72 -4.48 7.06
CA LEU A 32 -15.20 -5.18 8.24
C LEU A 32 -15.10 -4.32 9.50
N ALA A 33 -14.00 -3.58 9.65
CA ALA A 33 -13.73 -2.77 10.84
C ALA A 33 -12.84 -1.57 10.49
N VAL A 34 -13.03 -0.47 11.23
CA VAL A 34 -12.18 0.73 11.17
C VAL A 34 -11.97 1.21 12.60
N VAL A 35 -10.72 1.48 12.96
CA VAL A 35 -10.34 2.07 14.25
C VAL A 35 -9.45 3.27 13.99
N THR A 36 -9.60 4.30 14.81
CA THR A 36 -8.83 5.53 14.72
C THR A 36 -8.40 5.97 16.11
N GLU A 37 -7.12 6.30 16.26
CA GLU A 37 -6.55 6.89 17.47
C GLU A 37 -5.97 8.27 17.13
N ASP A 38 -6.03 9.20 18.08
CA ASP A 38 -5.30 10.47 17.98
C ASP A 38 -3.79 10.20 18.03
N SER A 39 -3.03 10.88 17.17
CA SER A 39 -1.59 10.66 17.05
C SER A 39 -0.75 11.91 17.25
N THR A 40 -1.38 13.02 17.62
CA THR A 40 -0.73 14.35 17.73
C THR A 40 0.43 14.35 18.72
N GLN A 41 0.41 13.44 19.70
CA GLN A 41 1.45 13.29 20.71
C GLN A 41 2.55 12.28 20.37
N CYS A 42 2.44 11.56 19.24
CA CYS A 42 3.33 10.44 18.94
C CYS A 42 3.85 10.37 17.50
N ILE A 43 3.12 10.91 16.53
CA ILE A 43 3.54 11.05 15.14
C ILE A 43 3.65 12.54 14.79
N ARG A 44 4.74 12.93 14.14
CA ARG A 44 4.95 14.30 13.66
C ARG A 44 5.49 14.26 12.25
N LYS A 45 4.93 15.05 11.32
CA LYS A 45 5.34 15.04 9.90
C LYS A 45 5.40 13.62 9.29
N GLY A 46 4.48 12.75 9.71
CA GLY A 46 4.34 11.36 9.23
C GLY A 46 5.42 10.40 9.72
N VAL A 47 6.27 10.80 10.68
CA VAL A 47 7.29 9.93 11.28
C VAL A 47 7.07 9.79 12.78
N VAL A 48 7.53 8.66 13.34
CA VAL A 48 7.45 8.39 14.78
C VAL A 48 8.29 9.40 15.54
N TYR A 49 7.64 10.18 16.40
CA TYR A 49 8.29 11.12 17.32
C TYR A 49 8.39 10.54 18.74
N ASN A 50 7.40 9.75 19.17
CA ASN A 50 7.39 9.07 20.46
C ASN A 50 7.10 7.58 20.30
N ILE A 51 8.16 6.76 20.41
CA ILE A 51 8.09 5.30 20.23
C ILE A 51 7.13 4.64 21.22
N ALA A 52 7.17 5.03 22.50
CA ALA A 52 6.35 4.40 23.53
C ALA A 52 4.86 4.67 23.32
N LYS A 53 4.50 5.94 23.06
CA LYS A 53 3.11 6.31 22.76
C LYS A 53 2.62 5.71 21.45
N THR A 54 3.47 5.67 20.41
CA THR A 54 3.11 5.04 19.13
C THR A 54 2.83 3.56 19.30
N GLY A 55 3.70 2.83 20.01
CA GLY A 55 3.46 1.42 20.36
C GLY A 55 2.13 1.22 21.09
N GLN A 56 1.80 2.07 22.07
CA GLN A 56 0.51 2.01 22.76
C GLN A 56 -0.68 2.26 21.82
N CYS A 57 -0.60 3.26 20.93
CA CYS A 57 -1.65 3.52 19.94
C CYS A 57 -1.86 2.32 19.01
N ILE A 58 -0.77 1.69 18.55
CA ILE A 58 -0.84 0.49 17.70
C ILE A 58 -1.50 -0.65 18.47
N THR A 59 -1.08 -0.93 19.72
CA THR A 59 -1.70 -1.94 20.58
C THR A 59 -3.20 -1.70 20.75
N ASN A 60 -3.61 -0.45 21.00
CA ASN A 60 -5.01 -0.07 21.12
C ASN A 60 -5.80 -0.36 19.84
N ILE A 61 -5.23 0.01 18.68
CA ILE A 61 -5.84 -0.23 17.36
C ILE A 61 -6.04 -1.73 17.13
N ILE A 62 -4.99 -2.52 17.34
CA ILE A 62 -5.04 -3.98 17.16
C ILE A 62 -6.09 -4.61 18.08
N ASN A 63 -6.12 -4.24 19.36
CA ASN A 63 -7.10 -4.78 20.30
C ASN A 63 -8.55 -4.41 19.94
N LYS A 64 -8.79 -3.17 19.51
CA LYS A 64 -10.12 -2.73 19.05
C LYS A 64 -10.54 -3.42 17.75
N LEU A 65 -9.61 -3.62 16.81
CA LEU A 65 -9.89 -4.39 15.58
C LEU A 65 -10.20 -5.85 15.90
N LYS A 66 -9.38 -6.51 16.73
CA LYS A 66 -9.62 -7.87 17.23
C LYS A 66 -11.03 -8.00 17.82
N ALA A 67 -11.41 -7.09 18.71
CA ALA A 67 -12.73 -7.07 19.33
C ALA A 67 -13.90 -6.92 18.32
N GLN A 68 -13.76 -6.04 17.33
CA GLN A 68 -14.79 -5.84 16.29
C GLN A 68 -14.89 -7.05 15.34
N LEU A 69 -13.75 -7.66 15.00
CA LEU A 69 -13.66 -8.80 14.08
C LEU A 69 -13.95 -10.15 14.76
N LYS A 70 -13.90 -10.19 16.10
CA LYS A 70 -13.99 -11.40 16.95
C LYS A 70 -12.93 -12.46 16.60
N ARG A 71 -11.76 -12.02 16.12
CA ARG A 71 -10.67 -12.88 15.66
C ARG A 71 -9.32 -12.28 15.95
N GLU A 72 -8.33 -13.15 16.08
CA GLU A 72 -6.92 -12.77 16.19
C GLU A 72 -6.42 -12.11 14.90
N ILE A 73 -5.40 -11.28 15.05
CA ILE A 73 -4.68 -10.62 13.95
C ILE A 73 -3.23 -11.05 14.09
N THR A 74 -2.71 -11.74 13.07
CA THR A 74 -1.36 -12.32 13.09
C THR A 74 -0.32 -11.35 12.54
N GLN A 75 -0.70 -10.55 11.55
CA GLN A 75 0.17 -9.61 10.86
C GLN A 75 -0.62 -8.45 10.26
N VAL A 76 0.03 -7.35 9.93
CA VAL A 76 -0.60 -6.17 9.31
C VAL A 76 0.28 -5.54 8.23
N TYR A 77 -0.35 -4.92 7.24
CA TYR A 77 0.31 -4.01 6.31
C TYR A 77 0.48 -2.65 6.96
N VAL A 78 1.62 -2.01 6.74
CA VAL A 78 1.94 -0.73 7.36
C VAL A 78 2.29 0.29 6.28
N GLY A 79 1.49 1.36 6.21
CA GLY A 79 1.78 2.48 5.34
C GLY A 79 2.87 3.36 5.90
N VAL A 80 4.00 3.43 5.19
CA VAL A 80 5.09 4.34 5.48
C VAL A 80 5.04 5.54 4.55
N GLY A 81 5.23 6.71 5.15
CA GLY A 81 5.06 8.00 4.51
C GLY A 81 5.87 9.07 5.25
N GLY A 82 5.58 10.33 4.95
CA GLY A 82 6.05 11.43 5.76
C GLY A 82 7.48 11.88 5.48
N GLN A 83 8.02 12.60 6.46
CA GLN A 83 9.23 13.38 6.32
C GLN A 83 10.40 12.53 5.80
N SER A 84 11.24 13.15 4.98
CA SER A 84 12.47 12.57 4.42
C SER A 84 12.29 11.54 3.32
N ILE A 85 11.06 11.18 2.94
CA ILE A 85 10.80 10.45 1.69
C ILE A 85 11.05 11.41 0.52
N ARG A 86 11.95 10.99 -0.39
CA ARG A 86 12.23 11.71 -1.64
C ARG A 86 12.77 10.76 -2.69
N SER A 87 12.49 11.07 -3.95
CA SER A 87 13.09 10.38 -5.08
C SER A 87 14.43 10.99 -5.48
N VAL A 88 15.40 10.16 -5.86
CA VAL A 88 16.70 10.56 -6.41
C VAL A 88 16.93 9.78 -7.70
N ARG A 89 17.21 10.50 -8.79
CA ARG A 89 17.58 9.87 -10.06
C ARG A 89 18.97 9.24 -9.93
N ASN A 90 19.13 8.03 -10.46
CA ASN A 90 20.42 7.35 -10.53
C ASN A 90 20.58 6.68 -11.89
N VAL A 91 21.82 6.63 -12.39
CA VAL A 91 22.15 6.02 -13.69
C VAL A 91 23.27 5.01 -13.47
N ILE A 92 23.04 3.77 -13.90
CA ILE A 92 24.07 2.72 -13.92
C ILE A 92 24.48 2.49 -15.37
N VAL A 93 25.77 2.52 -15.64
CA VAL A 93 26.34 2.37 -17.00
C VAL A 93 27.14 1.08 -17.07
N LYS A 94 26.96 0.32 -18.14
CA LYS A 94 27.75 -0.87 -18.49
C LYS A 94 28.21 -0.76 -19.94
N ASP A 95 29.52 -0.70 -20.14
CA ASP A 95 30.16 -0.71 -21.45
C ASP A 95 30.64 -2.13 -21.78
N TYR A 96 30.52 -2.53 -23.05
CA TYR A 96 30.91 -3.84 -23.57
C TYR A 96 32.04 -3.70 -24.59
N PRO A 97 33.01 -4.63 -24.62
CA PRO A 97 34.13 -4.58 -25.56
C PRO A 97 33.70 -4.85 -27.01
N GLU A 98 32.61 -5.59 -27.20
CA GLU A 98 32.01 -5.91 -28.49
C GLU A 98 30.48 -5.86 -28.40
N GLU A 99 29.78 -5.82 -29.54
CA GLU A 99 28.32 -5.80 -29.57
C GLU A 99 27.75 -6.99 -28.82
N THR A 100 27.19 -6.71 -27.63
CA THR A 100 26.67 -7.72 -26.72
C THR A 100 25.16 -7.70 -26.77
N MET A 101 24.54 -8.88 -26.89
CA MET A 101 23.09 -9.02 -26.79
C MET A 101 22.68 -8.82 -25.34
N ILE A 102 21.80 -7.84 -25.09
CA ILE A 102 21.30 -7.56 -23.75
C ILE A 102 20.32 -8.67 -23.33
N THR A 103 20.57 -9.29 -22.19
CA THR A 103 19.73 -10.35 -21.62
C THR A 103 19.01 -9.87 -20.36
N SER A 104 18.02 -10.62 -19.90
CA SER A 104 17.32 -10.34 -18.64
C SER A 104 18.28 -10.34 -17.44
N GLU A 105 19.31 -11.20 -17.45
CA GLU A 105 20.33 -11.25 -16.39
C GLU A 105 21.12 -9.95 -16.32
N ILE A 106 21.52 -9.39 -17.48
CA ILE A 106 22.19 -8.09 -17.54
C ILE A 106 21.31 -6.99 -16.93
N ILE A 107 20.01 -7.01 -17.22
CA ILE A 107 19.07 -6.03 -16.67
C ILE A 107 18.91 -6.16 -15.16
N ASN A 108 18.86 -7.39 -14.66
CA ASN A 108 18.86 -7.66 -13.22
C ASN A 108 20.16 -7.17 -12.56
N GLU A 109 21.32 -7.39 -13.18
CA GLU A 109 22.61 -6.88 -12.68
C GLU A 109 22.63 -5.36 -12.57
N LEU A 110 22.08 -4.63 -13.56
CA LEU A 110 21.97 -3.17 -13.49
C LEU A 110 21.07 -2.72 -12.33
N MET A 111 19.94 -3.42 -12.12
CA MET A 111 19.03 -3.15 -11.00
C MET A 111 19.68 -3.45 -9.64
N ASP A 112 20.40 -4.57 -9.52
CA ASP A 112 21.11 -4.95 -8.29
C ASP A 112 22.24 -3.96 -7.97
N ALA A 113 22.98 -3.51 -8.99
CA ALA A 113 23.98 -2.45 -8.85
C ALA A 113 23.34 -1.14 -8.35
N ASN A 114 22.18 -0.77 -8.92
CA ASN A 114 21.44 0.41 -8.47
C ASN A 114 20.95 0.28 -7.02
N ARG A 115 20.40 -0.88 -6.64
CA ARG A 115 19.92 -1.16 -5.28
C ARG A 115 21.05 -1.24 -4.24
N SER A 116 22.28 -1.49 -4.69
CA SER A 116 23.47 -1.52 -3.86
C SER A 116 24.09 -0.13 -3.64
N MET A 117 23.53 0.93 -4.24
CA MET A 117 24.01 2.29 -4.04
C MET A 117 23.80 2.74 -2.59
N SER A 118 24.84 3.34 -2.01
CA SER A 118 24.79 3.86 -0.64
C SER A 118 24.45 5.35 -0.63
N TYR A 119 23.56 5.73 0.29
CA TYR A 119 23.21 7.12 0.55
C TYR A 119 23.43 7.41 2.05
N PRO A 120 24.12 8.51 2.43
CA PRO A 120 24.35 8.84 3.83
C PRO A 120 23.05 8.96 4.62
N GLU A 121 22.93 8.25 5.75
CA GLU A 121 21.76 8.21 6.63
C GLU A 121 20.43 7.76 5.98
N GLN A 122 20.45 7.31 4.72
CA GLN A 122 19.26 6.94 3.95
C GLN A 122 19.37 5.53 3.37
N GLU A 123 18.22 4.91 3.13
CA GLU A 123 18.06 3.63 2.43
C GLU A 123 17.13 3.76 1.25
N ILE A 124 17.36 2.93 0.25
CA ILE A 124 16.47 2.77 -0.89
C ILE A 124 15.30 1.89 -0.44
N LEU A 125 14.11 2.48 -0.36
CA LEU A 125 12.88 1.74 -0.08
C LEU A 125 12.30 1.10 -1.34
N ASP A 126 12.46 1.77 -2.48
CA ASP A 126 12.02 1.28 -3.78
C ASP A 126 12.86 1.89 -4.91
N ALA A 127 12.90 1.22 -6.07
CA ALA A 127 13.63 1.66 -7.24
C ALA A 127 12.76 1.50 -8.50
N VAL A 128 12.34 2.61 -9.08
CA VAL A 128 11.51 2.64 -10.29
C VAL A 128 12.38 2.77 -11.53
N VAL A 129 12.30 1.79 -12.43
CA VAL A 129 12.93 1.86 -13.75
C VAL A 129 12.30 2.98 -14.57
N GLN A 130 13.13 3.87 -15.12
CA GLN A 130 12.67 4.98 -15.95
C GLN A 130 12.73 4.61 -17.44
N GLU A 131 13.92 4.30 -17.92
CA GLU A 131 14.21 3.93 -19.30
C GLU A 131 15.63 3.38 -19.40
N TYR A 132 15.88 2.53 -20.39
CA TYR A 132 17.22 2.10 -20.74
C TYR A 132 17.71 2.89 -21.94
N LYS A 133 18.96 3.30 -21.92
CA LYS A 133 19.62 3.89 -23.08
C LYS A 133 20.56 2.85 -23.67
N VAL A 134 20.19 2.34 -24.84
CA VAL A 134 20.96 1.40 -25.63
C VAL A 134 21.73 2.21 -26.66
N ASP A 135 23.04 2.33 -26.44
CA ASP A 135 23.94 3.24 -27.15
C ASP A 135 23.45 4.71 -27.13
N LYS A 136 22.70 5.12 -28.16
CA LYS A 136 22.15 6.47 -28.32
C LYS A 136 20.62 6.53 -28.29
N GLN A 137 19.94 5.38 -28.19
CA GLN A 137 18.48 5.29 -28.28
C GLN A 137 17.88 4.86 -26.96
N TYR A 138 16.75 5.45 -26.59
CA TYR A 138 15.98 5.07 -25.41
C TYR A 138 15.03 3.92 -25.73
N GLN A 139 14.98 2.94 -24.83
CA GLN A 139 14.15 1.75 -24.92
C GLN A 139 13.50 1.47 -23.56
N ILE A 140 12.25 1.02 -23.58
CA ILE A 140 11.54 0.57 -22.37
C ILE A 140 12.00 -0.84 -22.00
N ASP A 141 12.14 -1.70 -23.01
CA ASP A 141 12.62 -3.07 -22.87
C ASP A 141 13.82 -3.28 -23.81
N PRO A 142 15.05 -3.36 -23.27
CA PRO A 142 16.26 -3.51 -24.07
C PRO A 142 16.61 -4.98 -24.35
N VAL A 143 15.88 -5.96 -23.82
CA VAL A 143 16.23 -7.38 -23.95
C VAL A 143 16.17 -7.82 -25.42
N GLY A 144 17.23 -8.52 -25.86
CA GLY A 144 17.39 -8.98 -27.24
C GLY A 144 18.02 -7.95 -28.19
N ILE A 145 18.24 -6.71 -27.74
CA ILE A 145 18.93 -5.69 -28.53
C ILE A 145 20.44 -5.81 -28.31
N LYS A 146 21.24 -5.65 -29.37
CA LYS A 146 22.70 -5.58 -29.26
C LYS A 146 23.13 -4.17 -28.88
N ALA A 147 24.08 -4.06 -27.98
CA ALA A 147 24.61 -2.78 -27.51
C ALA A 147 26.12 -2.84 -27.31
N LEU A 148 26.80 -1.73 -27.54
CA LEU A 148 28.15 -1.49 -27.02
C LEU A 148 28.10 -0.82 -25.65
N ARG A 149 27.03 -0.07 -25.37
CA ARG A 149 26.82 0.64 -24.12
C ARG A 149 25.36 0.55 -23.68
N LEU A 150 25.15 0.20 -22.43
CA LEU A 150 23.83 0.15 -21.80
C LEU A 150 23.81 1.06 -20.57
N GLU A 151 22.87 2.01 -20.53
CA GLU A 151 22.61 2.83 -19.35
C GLU A 151 21.21 2.47 -18.80
N GLY A 152 21.14 2.07 -17.54
CA GLY A 152 19.89 1.92 -16.81
C GLY A 152 19.58 3.19 -16.03
N ASN A 153 18.48 3.86 -16.35
CA ASN A 153 18.02 5.04 -15.63
C ASN A 153 16.98 4.63 -14.59
N PHE A 154 17.24 4.95 -13.33
CA PHE A 154 16.42 4.57 -12.18
C PHE A 154 16.00 5.80 -11.39
N LEU A 155 14.89 5.66 -10.67
CA LEU A 155 14.41 6.61 -9.67
C LEU A 155 14.35 5.89 -8.32
N ASN A 156 15.32 6.17 -7.45
CA ASN A 156 15.43 5.57 -6.13
C ASN A 156 14.58 6.37 -5.14
N ILE A 157 13.68 5.70 -4.44
CA ILE A 157 12.89 6.29 -3.37
C ILE A 157 13.65 6.09 -2.07
N LEU A 158 14.14 7.19 -1.50
CA LEU A 158 14.98 7.18 -0.32
C LEU A 158 14.19 7.55 0.94
N TRP A 159 14.55 6.95 2.05
CA TRP A 159 14.06 7.32 3.38
C TRP A 159 15.15 7.19 4.44
N ARG A 160 14.98 7.85 5.59
CA ARG A 160 15.99 7.78 6.67
C ARG A 160 15.90 6.46 7.43
N LYS A 161 17.05 5.82 7.64
CA LYS A 161 17.16 4.54 8.37
C LYS A 161 16.52 4.59 9.75
N GLN A 162 16.79 5.65 10.49
CA GLN A 162 16.26 5.84 11.84
C GLN A 162 14.73 5.73 11.92
N PHE A 163 14.01 6.25 10.92
CA PHE A 163 12.54 6.20 10.94
C PHE A 163 12.01 4.77 10.75
N TYR A 164 12.72 3.95 9.99
CA TYR A 164 12.42 2.53 9.84
C TYR A 164 12.67 1.77 11.15
N ASP A 165 13.80 2.03 11.82
CA ASP A 165 14.17 1.39 13.09
C ASP A 165 13.18 1.75 14.22
N ASP A 166 12.83 3.02 14.32
CA ASP A 166 11.85 3.52 15.30
C ASP A 166 10.49 2.86 15.08
N LEU A 167 10.09 2.70 13.81
CA LEU A 167 8.82 2.09 13.45
C LEU A 167 8.78 0.60 13.80
N ASN A 168 9.80 -0.17 13.43
CA ASN A 168 9.92 -1.57 13.81
C ASN A 168 9.87 -1.75 15.33
N THR A 169 10.57 -0.89 16.07
CA THR A 169 10.54 -0.90 17.53
C THR A 169 9.11 -0.72 18.07
N CYS A 170 8.28 0.12 17.44
CA CYS A 170 6.89 0.31 17.85
C CYS A 170 6.06 -0.98 17.64
N PHE A 171 6.19 -1.65 16.49
CA PHE A 171 5.43 -2.86 16.18
C PHE A 171 5.88 -4.07 17.01
N VAL A 172 7.17 -4.22 17.27
CA VAL A 172 7.71 -5.23 18.20
C VAL A 172 7.13 -5.03 19.59
N LYS A 173 7.09 -3.79 20.10
CA LYS A 173 6.47 -3.47 21.40
C LYS A 173 4.97 -3.73 21.43
N ALA A 174 4.28 -3.56 20.30
CA ALA A 174 2.86 -3.84 20.17
C ALA A 174 2.55 -5.34 20.01
N GLY A 175 3.58 -6.20 19.85
CA GLY A 175 3.41 -7.65 19.72
C GLY A 175 2.67 -8.07 18.46
N ILE A 176 2.80 -7.31 17.37
CA ILE A 176 2.15 -7.59 16.09
C ILE A 176 3.18 -7.64 14.95
N ALA A 177 3.14 -8.70 14.14
CA ALA A 177 4.03 -8.83 13.01
C ALA A 177 3.63 -7.89 11.86
N ILE A 178 4.62 -7.48 11.07
CA ILE A 178 4.42 -6.67 9.88
C ILE A 178 4.47 -7.61 8.69
N ALA A 179 3.40 -7.64 7.89
CA ALA A 179 3.38 -8.40 6.64
C ALA A 179 4.26 -7.71 5.60
N GLU A 180 4.04 -6.41 5.40
CA GLU A 180 4.81 -5.59 4.47
C GLU A 180 4.76 -4.11 4.88
N PHE A 181 5.84 -3.38 4.56
CA PHE A 181 5.86 -1.93 4.57
C PHE A 181 5.55 -1.40 3.18
N ASP A 182 4.45 -0.66 3.08
CA ASP A 182 4.02 -0.07 1.82
C ASP A 182 4.33 1.42 1.79
N LEU A 183 4.95 1.87 0.70
CA LEU A 183 5.05 3.29 0.39
C LEU A 183 3.64 3.86 0.18
N ALA A 184 3.11 4.52 1.21
CA ALA A 184 1.78 5.10 1.22
C ALA A 184 1.51 6.01 0.01
N PRO A 185 2.46 6.85 -0.47
CA PRO A 185 2.23 7.67 -1.66
C PRO A 185 2.00 6.86 -2.94
N ILE A 186 2.64 5.70 -3.08
CA ILE A 186 2.49 4.82 -4.25
C ILE A 186 1.16 4.06 -4.15
N ALA A 187 0.86 3.47 -3.00
CA ALA A 187 -0.41 2.79 -2.76
C ALA A 187 -1.63 3.72 -2.95
N LEU A 188 -1.50 4.97 -2.49
CA LEU A 188 -2.47 6.03 -2.73
C LEU A 188 -2.64 6.31 -4.22
N ALA A 189 -1.53 6.54 -4.94
CA ALA A 189 -1.55 6.83 -6.38
C ALA A 189 -2.20 5.72 -7.21
N ASP A 190 -1.92 4.46 -6.88
CA ASP A 190 -2.54 3.29 -7.53
C ASP A 190 -4.05 3.20 -7.29
N SER A 191 -4.52 3.77 -6.19
CA SER A 191 -5.92 3.71 -5.79
C SER A 191 -6.74 4.92 -6.20
N VAL A 192 -6.13 6.06 -6.56
CA VAL A 192 -6.86 7.32 -6.84
C VAL A 192 -6.66 7.85 -8.25
N LEU A 193 -5.57 7.49 -8.91
CA LEU A 193 -5.29 7.93 -10.28
C LEU A 193 -5.86 6.92 -11.28
N THR A 194 -6.38 7.44 -12.37
CA THR A 194 -6.77 6.64 -13.53
C THR A 194 -5.56 6.36 -14.43
N ASP A 195 -5.62 5.27 -15.20
CA ASP A 195 -4.59 4.98 -16.20
C ASP A 195 -4.44 6.10 -17.23
N ALA A 196 -5.54 6.80 -17.56
CA ALA A 196 -5.48 7.94 -18.48
C ALA A 196 -4.67 9.11 -17.91
N GLU A 197 -4.81 9.41 -16.61
CA GLU A 197 -4.02 10.43 -15.93
C GLU A 197 -2.55 10.05 -15.85
N LYS A 198 -2.25 8.81 -15.40
CA LYS A 198 -0.86 8.32 -15.31
C LYS A 198 -0.17 8.26 -16.67
N ARG A 199 -0.87 7.86 -17.74
CA ARG A 199 -0.33 7.83 -19.10
C ARG A 199 -0.11 9.24 -19.65
N GLY A 200 -1.13 10.08 -19.57
CA GLY A 200 -1.13 11.44 -20.13
C GLY A 200 -0.24 12.42 -19.36
N GLY A 201 0.14 12.06 -18.14
CA GLY A 201 0.99 12.83 -17.25
C GLY A 201 0.16 13.61 -16.23
N CYS A 202 0.43 13.43 -14.94
CA CYS A 202 -0.30 14.12 -13.88
C CYS A 202 0.57 14.34 -12.64
N VAL A 203 0.17 15.33 -11.84
CA VAL A 203 0.70 15.55 -10.48
C VAL A 203 -0.35 15.10 -9.49
N LEU A 204 -0.02 14.14 -8.64
CA LEU A 204 -0.83 13.79 -7.48
C LEU A 204 -0.32 14.57 -6.27
N VAL A 205 -1.21 15.28 -5.60
CA VAL A 205 -0.92 16.07 -4.39
C VAL A 205 -1.81 15.58 -3.26
N ASP A 206 -1.19 14.98 -2.24
CA ASP A 206 -1.86 14.56 -1.01
C ASP A 206 -1.67 15.61 0.08
N LEU A 207 -2.73 16.37 0.37
CA LEU A 207 -2.74 17.45 1.36
C LEU A 207 -3.12 16.89 2.74
N GLY A 208 -2.10 16.51 3.50
CA GLY A 208 -2.22 15.95 4.85
C GLY A 208 -2.20 17.00 5.97
N ALA A 209 -2.09 16.51 7.20
CA ALA A 209 -2.08 17.36 8.40
C ALA A 209 -0.73 18.10 8.58
N ASP A 210 0.40 17.38 8.66
CA ASP A 210 1.73 18.01 8.82
C ASP A 210 2.57 17.98 7.53
N THR A 211 2.09 17.28 6.49
CA THR A 211 2.85 17.02 5.28
C THR A 211 1.97 17.11 4.04
N THR A 212 2.59 17.54 2.95
CA THR A 212 2.02 17.49 1.60
C THR A 212 2.90 16.61 0.74
N THR A 213 2.35 15.58 0.14
CA THR A 213 3.12 14.66 -0.72
C THR A 213 2.85 14.96 -2.18
N VAL A 214 3.90 15.03 -2.99
CA VAL A 214 3.83 15.29 -4.44
C VAL A 214 4.41 14.10 -5.19
N SER A 215 3.62 13.53 -6.10
CA SER A 215 4.05 12.47 -7.02
C SER A 215 3.75 12.87 -8.45
N VAL A 216 4.77 12.84 -9.32
CA VAL A 216 4.61 13.13 -10.76
C VAL A 216 4.64 11.83 -11.53
N TYR A 217 3.61 11.57 -12.32
CA TYR A 217 3.54 10.42 -13.21
C TYR A 217 3.54 10.88 -14.67
N TYR A 218 4.19 10.10 -15.54
CA TYR A 218 4.11 10.29 -17.00
C TYR A 218 4.42 8.97 -17.71
N LYS A 219 3.61 8.62 -18.71
CA LYS A 219 3.66 7.31 -19.40
C LYS A 219 3.58 6.13 -18.43
N ASN A 220 2.71 6.20 -17.42
CA ASN A 220 2.54 5.20 -16.36
C ASN A 220 3.76 4.97 -15.44
N ILE A 221 4.78 5.82 -15.52
CA ILE A 221 5.99 5.71 -14.70
C ILE A 221 6.01 6.84 -13.68
N LEU A 222 6.33 6.52 -12.42
CA LEU A 222 6.62 7.52 -11.39
C LEU A 222 7.92 8.24 -11.76
N ARG A 223 7.85 9.56 -11.96
CA ARG A 223 8.95 10.42 -12.40
C ARG A 223 9.57 11.24 -11.30
N HIS A 224 8.81 11.54 -10.25
CA HIS A 224 9.25 12.26 -9.07
C HIS A 224 8.33 11.95 -7.90
N LEU A 225 8.91 11.86 -6.70
CA LEU A 225 8.20 11.73 -5.44
C LEU A 225 8.91 12.58 -4.38
N ALA A 226 8.18 13.43 -3.67
CA ALA A 226 8.72 14.20 -2.56
C ALA A 226 7.64 14.46 -1.50
N VAL A 227 8.06 14.46 -0.24
CA VAL A 227 7.21 14.88 0.88
C VAL A 227 7.68 16.23 1.41
N ILE A 228 6.79 17.22 1.33
CA ILE A 228 6.99 18.58 1.85
C ILE A 228 6.49 18.60 3.31
N PRO A 229 7.29 19.10 4.27
CA PRO A 229 6.92 19.12 5.69
C PRO A 229 6.00 20.30 6.04
N LEU A 230 5.01 20.57 5.19
CA LEU A 230 3.96 21.57 5.33
C LEU A 230 2.59 20.92 5.05
N GLY A 231 1.60 21.17 5.89
CA GLY A 231 0.24 20.67 5.72
C GLY A 231 -0.80 21.53 6.44
N GLY A 232 -2.02 21.00 6.60
CA GLY A 232 -3.14 21.73 7.21
C GLY A 232 -2.91 22.22 8.65
N ASN A 233 -2.04 21.56 9.42
CA ASN A 233 -1.68 21.98 10.78
C ASN A 233 -0.77 23.22 10.77
N ASN A 234 -0.07 23.52 9.68
CA ASN A 234 0.64 24.79 9.57
C ASN A 234 -0.36 25.95 9.48
N ILE A 235 -1.45 25.78 8.73
CA ILE A 235 -2.55 26.76 8.65
C ILE A 235 -3.16 26.96 10.04
N THR A 236 -3.44 25.87 10.76
CA THR A 236 -3.98 25.91 12.13
C THR A 236 -3.06 26.68 13.08
N ARG A 237 -1.75 26.45 13.01
CA ARG A 237 -0.77 27.16 13.85
C ARG A 237 -0.68 28.65 13.51
N ASP A 238 -0.80 29.02 12.24
CA ASP A 238 -0.80 30.42 11.85
C ASP A 238 -2.08 31.12 12.32
N ILE A 239 -3.24 30.47 12.27
CA ILE A 239 -4.48 30.98 12.87
C ILE A 239 -4.32 31.11 14.40
N ALA A 240 -3.69 30.13 15.07
CA ALA A 240 -3.45 30.16 16.51
C ALA A 240 -2.59 31.37 16.96
N SER A 241 -1.81 31.97 16.05
CA SER A 241 -1.06 33.21 16.30
C SER A 241 -1.96 34.42 16.65
N LEU A 242 -3.27 34.32 16.39
CA LEU A 242 -4.31 35.25 16.83
C LEU A 242 -4.65 35.09 18.33
N GLN A 243 -3.73 34.55 19.12
CA GLN A 243 -3.85 34.35 20.57
C GLN A 243 -4.98 33.39 20.96
N MET A 244 -5.12 32.28 20.24
CA MET A 244 -6.08 31.22 20.57
C MET A 244 -5.39 29.85 20.63
N GLU A 245 -6.04 28.89 21.30
CA GLU A 245 -5.57 27.51 21.34
C GLU A 245 -5.68 26.85 19.96
N GLU A 246 -4.79 25.90 19.64
CA GLU A 246 -4.80 25.20 18.35
C GLU A 246 -6.15 24.49 18.08
N SER A 247 -6.85 24.06 19.14
CA SER A 247 -8.15 23.41 19.02
C SER A 247 -9.26 24.36 18.56
N ASP A 248 -9.21 25.63 18.95
CA ASP A 248 -10.15 26.66 18.49
C ASP A 248 -9.76 27.17 17.10
N ALA A 249 -8.45 27.32 16.84
CA ALA A 249 -7.93 27.61 15.52
C ALA A 249 -8.36 26.56 14.47
N GLU A 250 -8.35 25.28 14.82
CA GLU A 250 -8.82 24.21 13.93
C GLU A 250 -10.32 24.33 13.64
N LYS A 251 -11.14 24.64 14.65
CA LYS A 251 -12.59 24.87 14.45
C LYS A 251 -12.82 26.04 13.51
N MET A 252 -12.10 27.15 13.71
CA MET A 252 -12.20 28.32 12.83
C MET A 252 -11.74 28.00 11.41
N LYS A 253 -10.64 27.25 11.24
CA LYS A 253 -10.18 26.79 9.92
C LYS A 253 -11.24 25.96 9.21
N LEU A 254 -11.87 25.01 9.91
CA LEU A 254 -12.91 24.16 9.34
C LEU A 254 -14.20 24.93 9.03
N GLN A 255 -14.52 25.97 9.79
CA GLN A 255 -15.76 26.73 9.66
C GLN A 255 -15.67 27.89 8.65
N TYR A 256 -14.55 28.61 8.64
CA TYR A 256 -14.39 29.87 7.90
C TYR A 256 -13.24 29.84 6.89
N GLY A 257 -12.39 28.82 6.91
CA GLY A 257 -11.24 28.72 6.01
C GLY A 257 -11.67 28.62 4.55
N SER A 258 -11.00 29.39 3.69
CA SER A 258 -11.08 29.31 2.24
C SER A 258 -9.67 29.34 1.68
N ALA A 259 -9.43 28.58 0.61
CA ALA A 259 -8.14 28.53 -0.07
C ALA A 259 -7.89 29.74 -0.97
N TYR A 260 -8.97 30.38 -1.40
CA TYR A 260 -8.93 31.55 -2.26
C TYR A 260 -10.24 32.33 -2.09
N THR A 261 -10.12 33.65 -2.07
CA THR A 261 -11.22 34.60 -1.94
C THR A 261 -10.95 35.74 -2.91
N ASP A 262 -11.92 36.07 -3.77
CA ASP A 262 -11.79 37.25 -4.61
C ASP A 262 -11.82 38.50 -3.72
N ASN A 263 -10.97 39.49 -4.03
CA ASN A 263 -10.94 40.76 -3.31
C ASN A 263 -12.31 41.46 -3.30
N SER A 264 -13.16 41.26 -4.32
CA SER A 264 -14.52 41.80 -4.36
C SER A 264 -15.46 41.20 -3.31
N ASP A 265 -15.17 39.99 -2.86
CA ASP A 265 -16.03 39.20 -1.97
C ASP A 265 -15.67 39.40 -0.49
N ILE A 266 -14.56 40.10 -0.21
CA ILE A 266 -14.10 40.36 1.15
C ILE A 266 -14.93 41.49 1.78
N ASP A 267 -15.88 41.12 2.65
CA ASP A 267 -16.57 42.07 3.52
C ASP A 267 -15.66 42.52 4.67
N GLY A 268 -15.12 43.72 4.57
CA GLY A 268 -14.26 44.33 5.59
C GLY A 268 -14.95 44.67 6.91
N SER A 269 -16.29 44.59 6.98
CA SER A 269 -17.04 44.78 8.23
C SER A 269 -17.33 43.46 8.96
N LEU A 270 -17.15 42.32 8.28
CA LEU A 270 -17.38 41.00 8.85
C LEU A 270 -16.27 40.63 9.83
N SER A 271 -16.65 40.02 10.95
CA SER A 271 -15.71 39.47 11.93
C SER A 271 -16.15 38.08 12.37
N TYR A 272 -15.17 37.22 12.64
CA TYR A 272 -15.38 35.85 13.10
C TYR A 272 -15.16 35.76 14.61
N PRO A 273 -16.08 35.15 15.36
CA PRO A 273 -15.91 34.95 16.80
C PRO A 273 -14.79 33.95 17.06
N ILE A 274 -13.88 34.33 17.95
CA ILE A 274 -12.88 33.44 18.54
C ILE A 274 -13.48 32.81 19.80
N ASP A 275 -13.99 33.64 20.70
CA ASP A 275 -14.72 33.27 21.90
C ASP A 275 -15.80 34.32 22.23
N GLY A 276 -16.35 34.31 23.46
CA GLY A 276 -17.48 35.15 23.85
C GLY A 276 -17.24 36.65 23.72
N ASP A 277 -15.98 37.11 23.85
CA ASP A 277 -15.64 38.54 23.87
C ASP A 277 -14.65 38.93 22.76
N ARG A 278 -13.96 37.96 22.15
CA ARG A 278 -12.91 38.21 21.15
C ARG A 278 -13.37 37.82 19.75
N ASN A 279 -13.09 38.68 18.78
CA ASN A 279 -13.34 38.45 17.36
C ASN A 279 -12.06 38.74 16.55
N VAL A 280 -11.99 38.18 15.35
CA VAL A 280 -11.00 38.53 14.32
C VAL A 280 -11.71 39.07 13.08
N GLU A 281 -11.17 40.13 12.49
CA GLU A 281 -11.64 40.65 11.20
C GLU A 281 -11.53 39.58 10.12
N SER A 282 -12.57 39.43 9.29
CA SER A 282 -12.63 38.42 8.22
C SER A 282 -11.41 38.51 7.28
N ARG A 283 -11.05 39.74 6.88
CA ARG A 283 -9.91 40.03 6.01
C ARG A 283 -8.61 39.49 6.57
N LYS A 284 -8.32 39.76 7.84
CA LYS A 284 -7.11 39.28 8.50
C LYS A 284 -7.07 37.75 8.59
N PHE A 285 -8.20 37.12 8.87
CA PHE A 285 -8.30 35.66 8.90
C PHE A 285 -8.04 35.05 7.51
N ILE A 286 -8.65 35.62 6.46
CA ILE A 286 -8.45 35.20 5.07
C ILE A 286 -6.98 35.31 4.67
N GLU A 287 -6.35 36.47 4.92
CA GLU A 287 -4.92 36.70 4.61
C GLU A 287 -3.99 35.67 5.27
N ILE A 288 -4.27 35.27 6.52
CA ILE A 288 -3.47 34.25 7.23
C ILE A 288 -3.62 32.87 6.58
N VAL A 289 -4.85 32.47 6.25
CA VAL A 289 -5.13 31.16 5.67
C VAL A 289 -4.55 31.05 4.26
N GLU A 290 -4.81 32.05 3.41
CA GLU A 290 -4.36 32.06 2.03
C GLU A 290 -2.85 32.15 1.92
N ALA A 291 -2.18 32.99 2.73
CA ALA A 291 -0.72 33.09 2.70
C ALA A 291 -0.02 31.75 2.99
N ARG A 292 -0.52 30.97 3.95
CA ARG A 292 0.05 29.64 4.23
C ARG A 292 -0.25 28.65 3.11
N LEU A 293 -1.45 28.71 2.54
CA LEU A 293 -1.82 27.80 1.48
C LEU A 293 -1.03 28.10 0.19
N ASP A 294 -0.84 29.37 -0.14
CA ASP A 294 0.00 29.83 -1.24
C ASP A 294 1.42 29.27 -1.11
N GLU A 295 2.03 29.37 0.07
CA GLU A 295 3.35 28.78 0.33
C GLU A 295 3.35 27.25 0.10
N ILE A 296 2.31 26.55 0.54
CA ILE A 296 2.18 25.10 0.29
C ILE A 296 2.10 24.82 -1.21
N ILE A 297 1.28 25.56 -1.96
CA ILE A 297 1.07 25.36 -3.40
C ILE A 297 2.35 25.69 -4.18
N GLU A 298 3.05 26.77 -3.85
CA GLU A 298 4.33 27.13 -4.46
C GLU A 298 5.37 26.02 -4.24
N ASN A 299 5.48 25.50 -3.01
CA ASN A 299 6.38 24.40 -2.71
C ASN A 299 5.97 23.11 -3.45
N VAL A 300 4.67 22.86 -3.64
CA VAL A 300 4.18 21.72 -4.44
C VAL A 300 4.58 21.88 -5.90
N TRP A 301 4.38 23.05 -6.49
CA TRP A 301 4.71 23.31 -7.89
C TRP A 301 6.22 23.22 -8.13
N TYR A 302 7.04 23.70 -7.19
CA TYR A 302 8.49 23.57 -7.24
C TYR A 302 8.97 22.11 -7.30
N GLN A 303 8.18 21.15 -6.79
CA GLN A 303 8.51 19.72 -6.91
C GLN A 303 8.27 19.14 -8.31
N VAL A 304 7.57 19.83 -9.21
CA VAL A 304 7.33 19.34 -10.56
C VAL A 304 8.60 19.55 -11.40
N PRO A 305 9.28 18.47 -11.87
CA PRO A 305 10.48 18.65 -12.67
C PRO A 305 10.16 19.35 -14.00
N SER A 306 11.02 20.28 -14.41
CA SER A 306 10.87 21.04 -15.66
C SER A 306 10.62 20.14 -16.87
N ASP A 307 11.28 18.98 -16.94
CA ASP A 307 11.15 17.95 -17.98
C ASP A 307 9.70 17.46 -18.20
N TYR A 308 8.81 17.64 -17.21
CA TYR A 308 7.43 17.15 -17.24
C TYR A 308 6.38 18.26 -17.09
N SER A 309 6.77 19.49 -16.76
CA SER A 309 5.86 20.61 -16.49
C SER A 309 4.89 20.90 -17.65
N ASP A 310 5.32 20.67 -18.90
CA ASP A 310 4.55 20.84 -20.14
C ASP A 310 3.84 19.55 -20.61
N LYS A 311 3.99 18.44 -19.88
CA LYS A 311 3.50 17.09 -20.25
C LYS A 311 2.41 16.58 -19.32
N LEU A 312 1.69 17.47 -18.64
CA LEU A 312 0.69 17.13 -17.63
C LEU A 312 -0.75 17.12 -18.20
N LEU A 313 -1.03 16.31 -19.23
CA LEU A 313 -2.39 16.25 -19.85
C LEU A 313 -3.47 15.72 -18.89
N GLY A 314 -3.05 14.92 -17.90
CA GLY A 314 -3.86 14.48 -16.77
C GLY A 314 -4.16 15.58 -15.76
N GLY A 315 -3.37 16.66 -15.73
CA GLY A 315 -3.51 17.78 -14.83
C GLY A 315 -3.03 17.50 -13.41
N ILE A 316 -3.62 18.20 -12.44
CA ILE A 316 -3.35 18.03 -11.01
C ILE A 316 -4.51 17.27 -10.36
N VAL A 317 -4.18 16.23 -9.59
CA VAL A 317 -5.12 15.46 -8.78
C VAL A 317 -4.83 15.75 -7.31
N LEU A 318 -5.79 16.36 -6.61
CA LEU A 318 -5.71 16.66 -5.18
C LEU A 318 -6.41 15.58 -4.38
N THR A 319 -5.86 15.20 -3.23
CA THR A 319 -6.46 14.27 -2.26
C THR A 319 -6.07 14.65 -0.83
N GLY A 320 -6.53 13.89 0.15
CA GLY A 320 -6.24 14.13 1.56
C GLY A 320 -7.19 15.14 2.19
N GLY A 321 -7.13 15.27 3.52
CA GLY A 321 -8.05 16.10 4.29
C GLY A 321 -8.00 17.58 3.90
N GLY A 322 -6.82 18.10 3.55
CA GLY A 322 -6.63 19.50 3.13
C GLY A 322 -7.30 19.83 1.78
N SER A 323 -7.56 18.83 0.93
CA SER A 323 -8.29 19.01 -0.34
C SER A 323 -9.78 19.34 -0.16
N ASN A 324 -10.27 19.39 1.08
CA ASN A 324 -11.64 19.80 1.40
C ASN A 324 -11.77 21.31 1.64
N MET A 325 -10.67 22.06 1.68
CA MET A 325 -10.74 23.50 1.83
C MET A 325 -11.52 24.11 0.64
N PRO A 326 -12.53 24.97 0.89
CA PRO A 326 -13.24 25.69 -0.16
C PRO A 326 -12.29 26.41 -1.10
N ASN A 327 -12.63 26.47 -2.39
CA ASN A 327 -11.86 27.15 -3.44
C ASN A 327 -10.42 26.63 -3.67
N ILE A 328 -10.09 25.42 -3.20
CA ILE A 328 -8.74 24.85 -3.35
C ILE A 328 -8.33 24.67 -4.82
N LYS A 329 -9.28 24.41 -5.72
CA LYS A 329 -8.96 24.26 -7.15
C LYS A 329 -8.56 25.59 -7.77
N GLU A 330 -9.24 26.65 -7.38
CA GLU A 330 -9.01 28.02 -7.82
C GLU A 330 -7.62 28.48 -7.37
N ALA A 331 -7.27 28.25 -6.10
CA ALA A 331 -5.93 28.51 -5.58
C ALA A 331 -4.84 27.79 -6.40
N PHE A 332 -4.98 26.48 -6.62
CA PHE A 332 -4.03 25.73 -7.43
C PHE A 332 -3.97 26.22 -8.88
N ARG A 333 -5.11 26.58 -9.49
CA ARG A 333 -5.15 27.08 -10.88
C ARG A 333 -4.38 28.39 -11.00
N ASN A 334 -4.59 29.31 -10.06
CA ASN A 334 -3.95 30.63 -10.06
C ASN A 334 -2.42 30.54 -9.94
N HIS A 335 -1.91 29.63 -9.10
CA HIS A 335 -0.47 29.46 -8.90
C HIS A 335 0.22 28.63 -9.99
N THR A 336 -0.42 27.54 -10.43
CA THR A 336 0.22 26.56 -11.31
C THR A 336 -0.06 26.80 -12.79
N HIS A 337 -1.10 27.58 -13.12
CA HIS A 337 -1.63 27.77 -14.47
C HIS A 337 -2.10 26.46 -15.14
N VAL A 338 -2.29 25.38 -14.37
CA VAL A 338 -2.84 24.11 -14.86
C VAL A 338 -4.36 24.15 -14.76
N GLU A 339 -5.03 24.15 -15.90
CA GLU A 339 -6.51 24.24 -15.96
C GLU A 339 -7.23 23.01 -15.39
N LYS A 340 -6.68 21.82 -15.66
CA LYS A 340 -7.30 20.56 -15.29
C LYS A 340 -6.92 20.18 -13.86
N ILE A 341 -7.85 20.42 -12.93
CA ILE A 341 -7.69 20.06 -11.52
C ILE A 341 -8.86 19.19 -11.05
N ARG A 342 -8.55 17.97 -10.60
CA ARG A 342 -9.52 17.03 -10.02
C ARG A 342 -9.25 16.86 -8.54
N ILE A 343 -10.31 16.75 -7.73
CA ILE A 343 -10.18 16.29 -6.34
C ILE A 343 -10.62 14.83 -6.28
N ALA A 344 -9.70 13.94 -5.89
CA ALA A 344 -9.97 12.53 -5.64
C ALA A 344 -10.57 12.36 -4.25
N LYS A 345 -11.90 12.35 -4.18
CA LYS A 345 -12.67 12.22 -2.94
C LYS A 345 -12.76 10.78 -2.42
N PHE A 346 -12.51 9.80 -3.28
CA PHE A 346 -12.54 8.38 -2.94
C PHE A 346 -11.62 7.56 -3.88
N VAL A 347 -11.32 6.32 -3.48
CA VAL A 347 -10.52 5.38 -4.28
C VAL A 347 -11.33 4.82 -5.46
N THR A 348 -10.64 4.37 -6.51
CA THR A 348 -11.22 3.78 -7.73
C THR A 348 -11.74 2.34 -7.55
N PRO A 349 -11.16 1.46 -6.70
CA PRO A 349 -11.71 0.13 -6.48
C PRO A 349 -13.07 0.19 -5.79
N THR A 350 -13.91 -0.83 -6.03
CA THR A 350 -15.24 -0.91 -5.42
C THR A 350 -15.12 -1.28 -3.95
N ILE A 351 -15.46 -0.35 -3.06
CA ILE A 351 -15.47 -0.55 -1.61
C ILE A 351 -16.91 -0.57 -1.09
N THR A 352 -17.27 -1.59 -0.32
CA THR A 352 -18.55 -1.66 0.40
C THR A 352 -18.32 -1.51 1.90
N SER A 353 -19.07 -0.62 2.56
CA SER A 353 -18.97 -0.43 4.02
C SER A 353 -20.26 0.11 4.62
N ASN A 354 -20.58 -0.36 5.83
CA ASN A 354 -21.61 0.25 6.68
C ASN A 354 -21.04 1.35 7.59
N ASN A 355 -19.73 1.59 7.56
CA ASN A 355 -19.07 2.56 8.42
C ASN A 355 -19.21 3.97 7.86
N LYS A 356 -19.77 4.89 8.67
CA LYS A 356 -19.96 6.30 8.28
C LYS A 356 -18.65 6.98 7.85
N LEU A 357 -17.52 6.69 8.50
CA LEU A 357 -16.22 7.30 8.18
C LEU A 357 -15.74 6.96 6.77
N ILE A 358 -16.08 5.77 6.26
CA ILE A 358 -15.73 5.37 4.90
C ILE A 358 -16.61 6.09 3.88
N ASN A 359 -17.89 6.25 4.20
CA ASN A 359 -18.90 6.77 3.26
C ASN A 359 -18.96 8.32 3.19
N VAL A 360 -18.08 9.05 3.90
CA VAL A 360 -17.99 10.52 3.80
C VAL A 360 -17.44 10.97 2.44
N HIS A 361 -16.52 10.18 1.86
CA HIS A 361 -15.85 10.50 0.59
C HIS A 361 -15.24 11.91 0.58
N ASP A 362 -14.39 12.22 1.55
CA ASP A 362 -13.67 13.50 1.66
C ASP A 362 -12.18 13.39 1.29
N GLY A 363 -11.75 12.23 0.76
CA GLY A 363 -10.35 11.92 0.45
C GLY A 363 -9.47 11.64 1.67
N SER A 364 -9.94 11.85 2.90
CA SER A 364 -9.14 11.68 4.11
C SER A 364 -8.83 10.21 4.42
N MET A 365 -9.59 9.27 3.85
CA MET A 365 -9.42 7.82 4.03
C MET A 365 -8.71 7.14 2.84
N ASN A 366 -8.36 7.88 1.79
CA ASN A 366 -7.86 7.28 0.55
C ASN A 366 -6.54 6.53 0.76
N THR A 367 -5.65 7.03 1.60
CA THR A 367 -4.35 6.40 1.88
C THR A 367 -4.53 5.05 2.56
N VAL A 368 -5.25 5.00 3.68
CA VAL A 368 -5.53 3.73 4.38
C VAL A 368 -6.33 2.74 3.53
N LEU A 369 -7.25 3.22 2.69
CA LEU A 369 -7.96 2.37 1.73
C LEU A 369 -7.01 1.83 0.65
N GLY A 370 -6.08 2.65 0.14
CA GLY A 370 -5.11 2.21 -0.86
C GLY A 370 -4.14 1.16 -0.33
N LEU A 371 -3.72 1.27 0.93
CA LEU A 371 -2.93 0.23 1.62
C LEU A 371 -3.72 -1.08 1.71
N LEU A 372 -5.00 -1.00 2.08
CA LEU A 372 -5.87 -2.18 2.14
C LEU A 372 -6.07 -2.85 0.77
N VAL A 373 -6.19 -2.06 -0.30
CA VAL A 373 -6.33 -2.55 -1.68
C VAL A 373 -5.08 -3.31 -2.12
N LYS A 374 -3.91 -2.79 -1.74
CA LYS A 374 -2.61 -3.37 -2.09
C LYS A 374 -2.36 -4.71 -1.40
N GLY A 375 -2.87 -4.90 -0.19
CA GLY A 375 -2.72 -6.15 0.54
C GLY A 375 -3.29 -7.37 -0.18
N ASP A 376 -2.62 -8.50 -0.01
CA ASP A 376 -2.92 -9.79 -0.64
C ASP A 376 -2.80 -10.98 0.33
N MET A 377 -1.99 -10.84 1.39
CA MET A 377 -1.81 -11.83 2.45
C MET A 377 -2.95 -11.77 3.48
N ASN A 378 -3.37 -12.95 3.95
CA ASN A 378 -4.32 -13.03 5.06
C ASN A 378 -3.68 -12.56 6.37
N CYS A 379 -4.37 -11.64 7.06
CA CYS A 379 -4.01 -11.12 8.38
C CYS A 379 -4.79 -11.78 9.52
N GLY A 380 -5.83 -12.56 9.21
CA GLY A 380 -6.71 -13.16 10.21
C GLY A 380 -6.18 -14.46 10.82
N GLY A 381 -6.13 -14.52 12.15
CA GLY A 381 -5.76 -15.69 12.95
C GLY A 381 -6.95 -16.49 13.47
N GLY A 382 -6.75 -17.24 14.57
CA GLY A 382 -7.81 -18.01 15.23
C GLY A 382 -8.98 -17.16 15.73
N THR A 383 -10.08 -17.81 16.13
CA THR A 383 -11.19 -17.14 16.81
C THR A 383 -10.75 -16.62 18.17
N LEU A 384 -11.21 -15.42 18.55
CA LEU A 384 -10.99 -14.92 19.91
C LEU A 384 -11.83 -15.74 20.88
N ASN A 385 -11.19 -16.57 21.70
CA ASN A 385 -11.87 -17.34 22.74
C ASN A 385 -12.46 -16.36 23.76
N SER A 386 -13.79 -16.26 23.79
CA SER A 386 -14.55 -15.36 24.68
C SER A 386 -14.99 -16.05 25.97
N THR A 387 -14.14 -16.88 26.55
CA THR A 387 -14.34 -17.47 27.87
C THR A 387 -13.03 -17.35 28.64
N GLY A 388 -13.01 -16.45 29.62
CA GLY A 388 -11.92 -16.36 30.57
C GLY A 388 -11.81 -17.66 31.34
N ASP A 389 -10.65 -18.28 31.27
CA ASP A 389 -10.24 -19.25 32.28
C ASP A 389 -9.38 -18.50 33.30
N LEU A 390 -10.07 -17.87 34.26
CA LEU A 390 -9.44 -17.17 35.38
C LEU A 390 -9.01 -18.15 36.48
N PHE A 391 -9.33 -19.45 36.39
CA PHE A 391 -8.83 -20.50 37.27
C PHE A 391 -8.88 -21.88 36.58
N GLY A 392 -7.77 -22.27 35.95
CA GLY A 392 -7.60 -23.61 35.36
C GLY A 392 -6.21 -24.17 35.66
N ASN A 393 -6.08 -24.91 36.75
CA ASN A 393 -4.89 -25.65 37.14
C ASN A 393 -4.88 -27.01 36.42
N GLY A 394 -3.84 -27.37 35.67
CA GLY A 394 -3.75 -28.68 35.03
C GLY A 394 -2.53 -28.86 34.14
N GLN A 395 -1.60 -29.70 34.60
CA GLN A 395 -0.35 -30.10 33.96
C GLN A 395 -0.54 -30.68 32.55
N GLY A 396 0.36 -30.33 31.62
CA GLY A 396 0.51 -30.99 30.32
C GLY A 396 1.76 -30.53 29.57
N GLY A 397 2.77 -31.41 29.49
CA GLY A 397 3.87 -31.48 28.51
C GLY A 397 4.49 -30.19 27.98
N HIS A 398 5.68 -29.85 28.49
CA HIS A 398 6.65 -29.05 27.73
C HIS A 398 7.24 -29.89 26.58
N GLU A 399 6.84 -29.61 25.35
CA GLU A 399 7.72 -29.76 24.19
C GLU A 399 8.28 -28.37 23.85
N PRO A 400 9.59 -28.23 23.60
CA PRO A 400 10.19 -26.93 23.34
C PRO A 400 9.76 -26.45 21.95
N ALA A 401 8.80 -25.54 21.89
CA ALA A 401 8.53 -24.73 20.71
C ALA A 401 9.59 -23.63 20.64
N ASP A 402 10.19 -23.48 19.46
CA ASP A 402 11.17 -22.44 19.14
C ASP A 402 10.66 -21.03 19.50
N ASP A 403 11.56 -20.26 20.12
CA ASP A 403 11.40 -18.86 20.52
C ASP A 403 11.03 -17.97 19.30
N PRO A 404 9.83 -17.34 19.26
CA PRO A 404 9.41 -16.51 18.13
C PRO A 404 9.92 -15.06 18.19
N LEU A 405 10.81 -14.70 19.14
CA LEU A 405 11.28 -13.32 19.33
C LEU A 405 12.70 -13.04 18.79
N ARG A 406 13.10 -13.72 17.71
CA ARG A 406 14.20 -13.19 16.88
C ARG A 406 13.65 -12.10 15.95
N PRO A 407 14.25 -10.88 15.93
CA PRO A 407 13.91 -9.90 14.90
C PRO A 407 14.26 -10.49 13.54
N GLN A 408 13.25 -10.99 12.84
CA GLN A 408 13.37 -11.37 11.45
C GLN A 408 13.58 -10.08 10.66
N ARG A 409 14.76 -9.94 10.05
CA ARG A 409 14.94 -9.01 8.94
C ARG A 409 13.86 -9.34 7.90
N PRO A 410 13.26 -8.34 7.25
CA PRO A 410 12.19 -8.58 6.30
C PRO A 410 12.69 -9.57 5.25
N VAL A 411 12.03 -10.72 5.14
CA VAL A 411 12.12 -11.57 3.96
C VAL A 411 11.21 -10.92 2.94
N THR A 412 11.71 -9.84 2.34
CA THR A 412 11.21 -9.39 1.05
C THR A 412 11.78 -10.35 0.01
N ASP A 413 10.95 -11.23 -0.54
CA ASP A 413 11.21 -11.82 -1.85
C ASP A 413 11.19 -10.69 -2.88
N LYS A 414 12.37 -10.07 -3.04
CA LYS A 414 12.89 -9.24 -4.15
C LYS A 414 13.96 -8.25 -3.65
N ALA A 415 15.03 -8.76 -3.05
CA ALA A 415 16.33 -8.08 -3.01
C ALA A 415 17.43 -9.12 -3.28
N GLY A 416 18.20 -8.90 -4.34
CA GLY A 416 19.28 -9.79 -4.78
C GLY A 416 20.38 -9.86 -3.73
N VAL A 417 20.46 -11.00 -3.05
CA VAL A 417 21.73 -11.51 -2.52
C VAL A 417 22.19 -12.55 -3.52
N VAL A 418 23.34 -12.34 -4.15
CA VAL A 418 24.00 -13.33 -5.01
C VAL A 418 24.14 -14.62 -4.20
N PRO A 419 23.46 -15.73 -4.56
CA PRO A 419 23.60 -16.99 -3.87
C PRO A 419 25.05 -17.45 -3.99
N THR A 420 25.64 -17.95 -2.91
CA THR A 420 26.93 -18.63 -3.04
C THR A 420 26.75 -19.84 -3.99
N PRO A 421 27.79 -20.27 -4.73
CA PRO A 421 27.68 -21.42 -5.64
C PRO A 421 27.13 -22.69 -4.97
N ALA A 422 27.36 -22.85 -3.66
CA ALA A 422 26.85 -23.95 -2.85
C ALA A 422 25.33 -23.86 -2.59
N ASP A 423 24.78 -22.66 -2.43
CA ASP A 423 23.35 -22.46 -2.18
C ASP A 423 22.52 -22.67 -3.46
N LYS A 424 23.08 -22.31 -4.61
CA LYS A 424 22.44 -22.54 -5.92
C LYS A 424 22.36 -24.04 -6.24
N GLN A 425 23.42 -24.78 -5.99
CA GLN A 425 23.44 -26.24 -6.15
C GLN A 425 22.45 -26.95 -5.22
N ARG A 426 22.38 -26.53 -3.94
CA ARG A 426 21.42 -27.09 -2.98
C ARG A 426 19.97 -26.83 -3.39
N LYS A 427 19.64 -25.62 -3.84
CA LYS A 427 18.29 -25.29 -4.33
C LYS A 427 17.93 -26.06 -5.61
N GLU A 428 18.86 -26.21 -6.55
CA GLU A 428 18.63 -27.00 -7.77
C GLU A 428 18.44 -28.48 -7.47
N GLU A 429 19.19 -29.03 -6.51
CA GLU A 429 19.07 -30.42 -6.08
C GLU A 429 17.75 -30.68 -5.33
N GLU A 430 17.34 -29.75 -4.46
CA GLU A 430 16.07 -29.83 -3.73
C GLU A 430 14.86 -29.70 -4.68
N MET A 431 14.92 -28.78 -5.66
CA MET A 431 13.91 -28.66 -6.72
C MET A 431 13.82 -29.92 -7.59
N ARG A 432 14.97 -30.53 -7.93
CA ARG A 432 15.00 -31.81 -8.64
C ARG A 432 14.37 -32.93 -7.85
N ARG A 433 14.68 -33.06 -6.56
CA ARG A 433 14.08 -34.11 -5.69
C ARG A 433 12.58 -33.93 -5.57
N LYS A 434 12.11 -32.69 -5.40
CA LYS A 434 10.68 -32.38 -5.32
C LYS A 434 9.95 -32.69 -6.62
N HIS A 435 10.55 -32.34 -7.76
CA HIS A 435 10.01 -32.67 -9.08
C HIS A 435 9.97 -34.18 -9.36
N GLU A 436 11.01 -34.93 -8.96
CA GLU A 436 11.03 -36.40 -9.06
C GLU A 436 9.97 -37.06 -8.17
N GLU A 437 9.76 -36.52 -6.96
CA GLU A 437 8.73 -37.02 -6.03
C GLU A 437 7.32 -36.74 -6.56
N ASP A 438 7.07 -35.54 -7.09
CA ASP A 438 5.80 -35.19 -7.73
C ASP A 438 5.50 -36.09 -8.95
N LEU A 439 6.52 -36.34 -9.79
CA LEU A 439 6.39 -37.27 -10.92
C LEU A 439 6.09 -38.71 -10.47
N ARG A 440 6.67 -39.15 -9.34
CA ARG A 440 6.39 -40.48 -8.77
C ARG A 440 4.95 -40.58 -8.27
N ILE A 441 4.49 -39.58 -7.52
CA ILE A 441 3.10 -39.50 -7.02
C ILE A 441 2.11 -39.47 -8.20
N GLN A 442 2.45 -38.78 -9.29
CA GLN A 442 1.61 -38.70 -10.47
C GLN A 442 1.51 -40.06 -11.19
N ARG A 443 2.62 -40.78 -11.36
CA ARG A 443 2.60 -42.14 -11.94
C ARG A 443 1.82 -43.13 -11.08
N GLU A 444 1.96 -43.06 -9.76
CA GLU A 444 1.19 -43.91 -8.85
C GLU A 444 -0.32 -43.65 -8.97
N LYS A 445 -0.74 -42.39 -9.09
CA LYS A 445 -2.14 -42.03 -9.34
C LYS A 445 -2.65 -42.54 -10.70
N GLU A 446 -1.85 -42.39 -11.76
CA GLU A 446 -2.20 -42.88 -13.10
C GLU A 446 -2.31 -44.42 -13.13
N GLU A 447 -1.43 -45.14 -12.45
CA GLU A 447 -1.49 -46.59 -12.32
C GLU A 447 -2.71 -47.06 -11.50
N GLU A 448 -3.05 -46.36 -10.42
CA GLU A 448 -4.24 -46.67 -9.62
C GLU A 448 -5.54 -46.42 -10.41
N GLU A 449 -5.59 -45.34 -11.19
CA GLU A 449 -6.70 -45.02 -12.06
C GLU A 449 -6.85 -46.03 -13.21
N ALA A 450 -5.72 -46.44 -13.83
CA ALA A 450 -5.70 -47.51 -14.82
C ALA A 450 -6.19 -48.86 -14.27
N ARG A 451 -5.82 -49.22 -13.03
CA ARG A 451 -6.33 -50.42 -12.35
C ARG A 451 -7.83 -50.34 -12.11
N LYS A 452 -8.36 -49.17 -11.69
CA LYS A 452 -9.80 -48.96 -11.52
C LYS A 452 -10.55 -49.11 -12.84
N ILE A 453 -10.04 -48.53 -13.93
CA ILE A 453 -10.62 -48.67 -15.27
C ILE A 453 -10.60 -50.14 -15.74
N GLU A 454 -9.51 -50.88 -15.48
CA GLU A 454 -9.43 -52.30 -15.84
C GLU A 454 -10.40 -53.16 -15.03
N GLU A 455 -10.56 -52.89 -13.73
CA GLU A 455 -11.56 -53.55 -12.88
C GLU A 455 -12.99 -53.26 -13.33
N GLU A 456 -13.31 -52.02 -13.69
CA GLU A 456 -14.60 -51.66 -14.27
C GLU A 456 -14.83 -52.37 -15.60
N ARG A 457 -13.80 -52.45 -16.46
CA ARG A 457 -13.88 -53.18 -17.74
C ARG A 457 -14.09 -54.69 -17.54
N LYS A 458 -13.47 -55.29 -16.51
CA LYS A 458 -13.73 -56.69 -16.11
C LYS A 458 -15.14 -56.89 -15.55
N LYS A 459 -15.69 -55.90 -14.83
CA LYS A 459 -17.08 -55.93 -14.35
C LYS A 459 -18.11 -55.74 -15.47
N ASN A 460 -17.79 -54.96 -16.51
CA ASN A 460 -18.68 -54.66 -17.64
C ASN A 460 -18.49 -55.56 -18.87
N ASN A 461 -17.80 -56.70 -18.76
CA ASN A 461 -17.62 -57.63 -19.89
C ASN A 461 -18.98 -58.27 -20.31
N PRO A 462 -19.46 -58.05 -21.57
CA PRO A 462 -20.78 -58.49 -22.02
C PRO A 462 -20.99 -60.02 -22.01
N LEU A 463 -19.91 -60.82 -22.02
CA LEU A 463 -19.97 -62.28 -21.92
C LEU A 463 -20.51 -62.80 -20.57
N ARG A 464 -20.45 -62.00 -19.48
CA ARG A 464 -20.96 -62.38 -18.16
C ARG A 464 -22.43 -61.99 -17.95
N LYS A 465 -22.94 -61.01 -18.71
CA LYS A 465 -24.38 -60.65 -18.76
C LYS A 465 -25.19 -61.65 -19.60
N LEU A 466 -24.61 -62.19 -20.67
CA LEU A 466 -25.25 -63.22 -21.51
C LEU A 466 -25.46 -64.55 -20.76
N GLY A 467 -24.51 -64.95 -19.91
CA GLY A 467 -24.58 -66.17 -19.10
C GLY A 467 -25.58 -66.14 -17.93
N ARG A 468 -25.99 -64.95 -17.46
CA ARG A 468 -27.08 -64.80 -16.47
C ARG A 468 -28.45 -64.82 -17.13
N SER A 469 -28.60 -64.17 -18.28
CA SER A 469 -29.86 -64.16 -19.04
C SER A 469 -30.25 -65.55 -19.58
N PHE A 470 -29.29 -66.40 -19.94
CA PHE A 470 -29.57 -67.79 -20.37
C PHE A 470 -29.96 -68.71 -19.20
N LYS A 471 -29.45 -68.46 -18.00
CA LYS A 471 -29.75 -69.26 -16.81
C LYS A 471 -31.14 -68.94 -16.27
N ASP A 472 -31.54 -67.67 -16.30
CA ASP A 472 -32.90 -67.24 -15.91
C ASP A 472 -33.95 -67.63 -16.97
N PHE A 473 -33.57 -67.79 -18.24
CA PHE A 473 -34.46 -68.30 -19.29
C PHE A 473 -34.70 -69.81 -19.19
N TRP A 474 -33.68 -70.61 -18.82
CA TRP A 474 -33.83 -72.05 -18.65
C TRP A 474 -34.56 -72.45 -17.36
N ILE A 475 -34.44 -71.68 -16.28
CA ILE A 475 -35.18 -71.93 -15.03
C ILE A 475 -36.69 -71.68 -15.22
N LYS A 476 -37.07 -70.76 -16.12
CA LYS A 476 -38.48 -70.42 -16.41
C LYS A 476 -39.19 -71.39 -17.37
N ILE A 477 -38.46 -72.34 -17.99
CA ILE A 477 -39.00 -73.36 -18.90
C ILE A 477 -39.18 -74.72 -18.21
N THR A 478 -38.73 -74.85 -16.95
CA THR A 478 -38.77 -76.12 -16.18
C THR A 478 -39.70 -76.10 -14.97
N GLU A 479 -40.64 -75.15 -14.89
CA GLU A 479 -41.75 -75.22 -13.93
C GLU A 479 -43.02 -75.76 -14.63
N PRO A 480 -43.52 -76.95 -14.25
CA PRO A 480 -44.80 -77.46 -14.74
C PRO A 480 -45.98 -76.69 -14.11
N GLU A 481 -46.97 -76.33 -14.93
CA GLU A 481 -48.27 -75.82 -14.48
C GLU A 481 -49.05 -76.90 -13.73
N GLU A 482 -49.25 -76.71 -12.42
CA GLU A 482 -50.45 -77.11 -11.67
C GLU A 482 -50.77 -76.06 -10.60
#